data_AF-A0A1H0V208-F1
#
_entry.id   AF-A0A1H0V208-F1
#
_cell.length_a   1.000
_cell.length_b   1.000
_cell.length_c   1.000
_cell.angle_alpha   90.00
_cell.angle_beta   90.00
_cell.angle_gamma   90.00
#
_symmetry.space_group_name_H-M   'P 1'
#
loop_
_entity.id
_entity.type
_entity.pdbx_description
1 polymer ?
#
loop_
_entity_poly.entity_id
_entity_poly.type
_entity_poly.pdbx_seq_one_letter_code
_entity_poly.pdbx_strand_id
1 'polypeptide(L)'
;MLMVQCYAFFWLLSNGSSMKIIMERLGADADDARQKEKRDEIESLGNFFSGETITRMMLGIGVLLLVFDCVGFFLTYQYVQLRPWQLGIFFLAIAALLVDVGRNIYRYRELKAEDADVAAILTESFDDVKSVWNYVTMAAVSGKLLLAVLLVLWTVFR
;
A
#
# COMPACT_ATOMS: atom_id res chain seq x y z
N MET A 1 -22.27 -11.73 10.38
CA MET A 1 -22.39 -10.66 9.38
C MET A 1 -21.73 -9.36 9.82
N LEU A 2 -22.02 -8.85 11.02
CA LEU A 2 -21.41 -7.61 11.54
C LEU A 2 -19.87 -7.58 11.45
N MET A 3 -19.18 -8.65 11.86
CA MET A 3 -17.71 -8.73 11.76
C MET A 3 -17.18 -8.58 10.33
N VAL A 4 -17.85 -9.18 9.34
CA VAL A 4 -17.42 -9.11 7.93
C VAL A 4 -17.67 -7.72 7.36
N GLN A 5 -18.77 -7.07 7.76
CA GLN A 5 -19.07 -5.67 7.41
C GLN A 5 -18.01 -4.72 7.99
N CYS A 6 -17.73 -4.80 9.29
CA CYS A 6 -16.72 -3.96 9.93
C CYS A 6 -15.35 -4.14 9.28
N TYR A 7 -14.97 -5.37 8.96
CA TYR A 7 -13.74 -5.67 8.25
C TYR A 7 -13.75 -5.07 6.83
N ALA A 8 -14.83 -5.24 6.06
CA ALA A 8 -14.92 -4.74 4.69
C ALA A 8 -14.85 -3.20 4.64
N PHE A 9 -15.50 -2.51 5.58
CA PHE A 9 -15.38 -1.06 5.73
C PHE A 9 -13.97 -0.64 6.13
N PHE A 10 -13.34 -1.31 7.08
CA PHE A 10 -11.96 -1.03 7.46
C PHE A 10 -10.98 -1.22 6.29
N TRP A 11 -11.12 -2.32 5.56
CA TRP A 11 -10.29 -2.62 4.39
C TRP A 11 -10.52 -1.62 3.26
N LEU A 12 -11.76 -1.17 3.03
CA LEU A 12 -12.06 -0.10 2.08
C LEU A 12 -11.41 1.23 2.48
N LEU A 13 -11.53 1.63 3.75
CA LEU A 13 -10.96 2.88 4.25
C LEU A 13 -9.43 2.88 4.21
N SER A 14 -8.80 1.77 4.57
CA SER A 14 -7.34 1.60 4.54
C SER A 14 -6.78 1.65 3.11
N ASN A 15 -7.45 1.01 2.14
CA ASN A 15 -7.07 1.11 0.73
C ASN A 15 -7.34 2.51 0.16
N GLY A 16 -8.44 3.15 0.58
CA GLY A 16 -8.80 4.50 0.18
C GLY A 16 -7.78 5.55 0.65
N SER A 17 -7.31 5.46 1.89
CA SER A 17 -6.25 6.35 2.39
C SER A 17 -4.94 6.14 1.66
N SER A 18 -4.57 4.87 1.39
CA SER A 18 -3.37 4.53 0.61
C SER A 18 -3.43 5.11 -0.81
N MET A 19 -4.57 5.00 -1.48
CA MET A 19 -4.78 5.57 -2.81
C MET A 19 -4.69 7.10 -2.79
N LYS A 20 -5.30 7.75 -1.79
CA LYS A 20 -5.23 9.20 -1.63
C LYS A 20 -3.78 9.68 -1.47
N ILE A 21 -2.99 9.00 -0.64
CA ILE A 21 -1.57 9.32 -0.43
C ILE A 21 -0.79 9.19 -1.74
N ILE A 22 -1.02 8.12 -2.50
CA ILE A 22 -0.36 7.89 -3.80
C ILE A 22 -0.76 8.98 -4.81
N MET A 23 -2.04 9.34 -4.88
CA MET A 23 -2.55 10.37 -5.79
C MET A 23 -2.04 11.77 -5.44
N GLU A 24 -2.04 12.14 -4.15
CA GLU A 24 -1.44 13.40 -3.69
C GLU A 24 0.04 13.47 -4.04
N ARG A 25 0.74 12.34 -3.97
CA ARG A 25 2.15 12.27 -4.30
C ARG A 25 2.43 12.38 -5.80
N LEU A 26 1.60 11.76 -6.64
CA LEU A 26 1.74 11.81 -8.10
C LEU A 26 1.28 13.14 -8.73
N GLY A 27 0.39 13.85 -8.05
CA GLY A 27 -0.18 15.13 -8.52
C GLY A 27 0.49 16.38 -7.97
N ALA A 28 1.44 16.25 -7.04
CA ALA A 28 2.14 17.38 -6.46
C ALA A 28 3.40 17.71 -7.26
N ASP A 29 3.58 19.01 -7.58
CA ASP A 29 4.83 19.53 -8.10
C ASP A 29 5.91 19.49 -7.02
N ALA A 30 7.17 19.30 -7.42
CA ALA A 30 8.32 19.16 -6.52
C ALA A 30 8.55 20.38 -5.60
N ASP A 31 7.86 21.49 -5.84
CA ASP A 31 7.96 22.75 -5.06
C ASP A 31 6.71 23.00 -4.17
N ASP A 32 5.85 21.99 -4.00
CA ASP A 32 4.70 22.08 -3.11
C ASP A 32 5.14 22.10 -1.63
N ALA A 33 4.80 23.18 -0.92
CA ALA A 33 5.14 23.40 0.48
C ALA A 33 4.72 22.22 1.38
N ARG A 34 3.65 21.48 1.02
CA ARG A 34 3.20 20.29 1.75
C ARG A 34 4.09 19.07 1.56
N GLN A 35 4.72 18.93 0.40
CA GLN A 35 5.71 17.86 0.20
C GLN A 35 6.99 18.17 0.98
N LYS A 36 7.37 19.44 1.04
CA LYS A 36 8.52 19.89 1.84
C LYS A 36 8.31 19.63 3.33
N GLU A 37 7.13 19.93 3.88
CA GLU A 37 6.79 19.62 5.28
C GLU A 37 6.87 18.11 5.58
N LYS A 38 6.32 17.25 4.70
CA LYS A 38 6.42 15.79 4.84
C LYS A 38 7.88 15.29 4.74
N ARG A 39 8.70 15.95 3.92
CA ARG A 39 10.13 15.65 3.77
C ARG A 39 10.88 15.97 5.06
N ASP A 40 10.63 17.14 5.62
CA ASP A 40 11.22 17.59 6.89
C ASP A 40 10.78 16.70 8.06
N GLU A 41 9.53 16.20 8.07
CA GLU A 41 9.06 15.20 9.04
C GLU A 41 9.82 13.88 8.93
N ILE A 42 10.04 13.36 7.71
CA ILE A 42 10.79 12.11 7.47
C ILE A 42 12.24 12.27 7.89
N GLU A 43 12.86 13.40 7.58
CA GLU A 43 14.22 13.73 8.00
C GLU A 43 14.33 13.85 9.53
N SER A 44 13.33 14.47 10.18
CA SER A 44 13.25 14.54 11.64
C SER A 44 13.13 13.15 12.28
N LEU A 45 12.30 12.26 11.72
CA LEU A 45 12.15 10.87 12.17
C LEU A 45 13.47 10.11 12.06
N GLY A 46 14.21 10.32 10.97
CA GLY A 46 15.57 9.78 10.78
C GLY A 46 16.58 10.26 11.82
N ASN A 47 16.44 11.50 12.29
CA ASN A 47 17.30 12.07 13.33
C ASN A 47 16.95 11.58 14.75
N PHE A 48 15.69 11.20 15.00
CA PHE A 48 15.23 10.75 16.33
C PHE A 48 15.31 9.23 16.55
N PHE A 49 15.21 8.43 15.49
CA PHE A 49 15.21 6.96 15.59
C PHE A 49 16.34 6.37 14.76
N SER A 50 16.97 5.30 15.27
CA SER A 50 17.95 4.58 14.46
C SER A 50 17.29 4.04 13.19
N GLY A 51 18.01 4.10 12.06
CA GLY A 51 17.52 3.58 10.78
C GLY A 51 17.02 2.13 10.89
N GLU A 52 17.66 1.31 11.74
CA GLU A 52 17.20 -0.06 12.04
C GLU A 52 15.81 -0.11 12.69
N THR A 53 15.50 0.82 13.60
CA THR A 53 14.20 0.87 14.30
C THR A 53 13.07 1.28 13.37
N ILE A 54 13.29 2.33 12.57
CA ILE A 54 12.33 2.80 11.54
C ILE A 54 12.04 1.67 10.55
N THR A 55 13.11 1.00 10.12
CA THR A 55 13.07 -0.10 9.17
C THR A 55 12.29 -1.30 9.71
N ARG A 56 12.48 -1.69 10.98
CA ARG A 56 11.68 -2.75 11.62
C ARG A 56 10.21 -2.38 11.76
N MET A 57 9.88 -1.13 12.12
CA MET A 57 8.49 -0.67 12.21
C MET A 57 7.79 -0.71 10.84
N MET A 58 8.43 -0.19 9.79
CA MET A 58 7.93 -0.23 8.42
C MET A 58 7.65 -1.66 7.94
N LEU A 59 8.56 -2.60 8.25
CA LEU A 59 8.39 -4.01 7.89
C LEU A 59 7.22 -4.65 8.67
N GLY A 60 7.12 -4.36 9.97
CA GLY A 60 6.02 -4.84 10.81
C GLY A 60 4.66 -4.35 10.31
N ILE A 61 4.54 -3.06 9.98
CA ILE A 61 3.33 -2.48 9.40
C ILE A 61 3.03 -3.09 8.03
N GLY A 62 4.05 -3.24 7.17
CA GLY A 62 3.89 -3.85 5.84
C GLY A 62 3.38 -5.29 5.90
N VAL A 63 3.91 -6.11 6.82
CA VAL A 63 3.42 -7.48 7.05
C VAL A 63 1.99 -7.47 7.57
N LEU A 64 1.66 -6.59 8.50
CA LEU A 64 0.31 -6.46 9.02
C LEU A 64 -0.69 -6.13 7.91
N LEU A 65 -0.36 -5.13 7.08
CA LEU A 65 -1.19 -4.72 5.94
C LEU A 65 -1.34 -5.84 4.91
N LEU A 66 -0.27 -6.61 4.67
CA LEU A 66 -0.32 -7.79 3.79
C LEU A 66 -1.27 -8.87 4.33
N VAL A 67 -1.23 -9.14 5.64
CA VAL A 67 -2.16 -10.07 6.29
C VAL A 67 -3.58 -9.57 6.14
N PHE A 68 -3.82 -8.27 6.37
CA PHE A 68 -5.11 -7.66 6.09
C PHE A 68 -5.53 -7.91 4.65
N ASP A 69 -4.72 -7.57 3.66
CA ASP A 69 -5.07 -7.80 2.25
C ASP A 69 -5.43 -9.26 1.96
N CYS A 70 -4.63 -10.23 2.42
CA CYS A 70 -4.92 -11.65 2.25
C CYS A 70 -6.28 -12.05 2.81
N VAL A 71 -6.66 -11.54 3.99
CA VAL A 71 -7.99 -11.77 4.58
C VAL A 71 -9.08 -11.14 3.69
N GLY A 72 -8.84 -9.95 3.15
CA GLY A 72 -9.79 -9.25 2.28
C GLY A 72 -10.02 -10.01 0.97
N PHE A 73 -8.95 -10.44 0.32
CA PHE A 73 -9.02 -11.30 -0.87
C PHE A 73 -9.76 -12.60 -0.59
N PHE A 74 -9.46 -13.26 0.53
CA PHE A 74 -10.14 -14.49 0.93
C PHE A 74 -11.64 -14.29 1.13
N LEU A 75 -12.04 -13.23 1.86
CA LEU A 75 -13.44 -12.90 2.07
C LEU A 75 -14.15 -12.56 0.76
N THR A 76 -13.51 -11.79 -0.13
CA THR A 76 -14.07 -11.47 -1.44
C THR A 76 -14.25 -12.73 -2.29
N TYR A 77 -13.28 -13.63 -2.32
CA TYR A 77 -13.40 -14.91 -3.02
C TYR A 77 -14.53 -15.79 -2.46
N GLN A 78 -14.64 -15.86 -1.13
CA GLN A 78 -15.60 -16.73 -0.45
C GLN A 78 -17.04 -16.21 -0.57
N TYR A 79 -17.24 -14.90 -0.50
CA TYR A 79 -18.56 -14.31 -0.35
C TYR A 79 -19.08 -13.67 -1.63
N VAL A 80 -18.22 -13.00 -2.40
CA VAL A 80 -18.64 -12.33 -3.63
C VAL A 80 -18.71 -13.35 -4.77
N GLN A 81 -19.89 -13.52 -5.35
CA GLN A 81 -20.08 -14.35 -6.56
C GLN A 81 -19.53 -13.61 -7.79
N LEU A 82 -18.21 -13.67 -7.96
CA LEU A 82 -17.50 -12.97 -9.03
C LEU A 82 -17.80 -13.59 -10.40
N ARG A 83 -18.11 -12.74 -11.38
CA ARG A 83 -18.19 -13.13 -12.79
C ARG A 83 -16.79 -13.47 -13.34
N PRO A 84 -16.68 -14.24 -14.44
CA PRO A 84 -15.37 -14.64 -15.01
C PRO A 84 -14.40 -13.49 -15.28
N TRP A 85 -14.89 -12.35 -15.76
CA TRP A 85 -14.05 -11.16 -15.97
C TRP A 85 -13.61 -10.49 -14.65
N GLN A 86 -14.45 -10.55 -13.60
CA GLN A 86 -14.10 -10.04 -12.26
C GLN A 86 -13.07 -10.94 -11.58
N LEU A 87 -13.13 -12.25 -11.82
CA LEU A 87 -12.07 -13.20 -11.43
C LEU A 87 -10.74 -12.87 -12.12
N GLY A 88 -10.77 -12.50 -13.40
CA GLY A 88 -9.58 -12.02 -14.10
C GLY A 88 -8.93 -10.80 -13.42
N ILE A 89 -9.74 -9.80 -13.05
CA ILE A 89 -9.28 -8.61 -12.32
C ILE A 89 -8.75 -8.99 -10.92
N PHE A 90 -9.43 -9.93 -10.24
CA PHE A 90 -9.02 -10.43 -8.93
C PHE A 90 -7.61 -11.05 -8.99
N PHE A 91 -7.34 -11.93 -9.95
CA PHE A 91 -6.01 -12.54 -10.11
C PHE A 91 -4.95 -11.52 -10.53
N LEU A 92 -5.30 -10.54 -11.38
CA LEU A 92 -4.38 -9.45 -11.73
C LEU A 92 -4.01 -8.59 -10.51
N ALA A 93 -4.97 -8.30 -9.64
CA ALA A 93 -4.71 -7.54 -8.41
C ALA A 93 -3.78 -8.30 -7.45
N ILE A 94 -3.95 -9.62 -7.31
CA ILE A 94 -3.05 -10.47 -6.54
C ILE A 94 -1.64 -10.48 -7.16
N ALA A 95 -1.54 -10.65 -8.48
CA ALA A 95 -0.25 -10.65 -9.16
C ALA A 95 0.48 -9.31 -8.99
N ALA A 96 -0.22 -8.18 -9.14
CA ALA A 96 0.33 -6.85 -8.94
C ALA A 96 0.83 -6.65 -7.49
N LEU A 97 0.07 -7.14 -6.51
CA LEU A 97 0.45 -7.10 -5.10
C LEU A 97 1.71 -7.93 -4.82
N LEU A 98 1.81 -9.14 -5.36
CA LEU A 98 3.00 -9.98 -5.20
C LEU A 98 4.25 -9.34 -5.79
N VAL A 99 4.12 -8.71 -6.96
CA VAL A 99 5.21 -7.95 -7.60
C VAL A 99 5.63 -6.76 -6.74
N ASP A 100 4.67 -6.00 -6.22
CA ASP A 100 4.91 -4.82 -5.37
C ASP A 100 5.62 -5.20 -4.06
N VAL A 101 5.12 -6.23 -3.36
CA VAL A 101 5.73 -6.74 -2.12
C VAL A 101 7.12 -7.34 -2.39
N GLY A 102 7.27 -8.13 -3.46
CA GLY A 102 8.55 -8.72 -3.84
C GLY A 102 9.63 -7.67 -4.09
N ARG A 103 9.28 -6.58 -4.79
CA ARG A 103 10.17 -5.43 -4.99
C ARG A 103 10.54 -4.76 -3.66
N ASN A 104 9.56 -4.52 -2.78
CA ASN A 104 9.82 -3.88 -1.49
C ASN A 104 10.78 -4.70 -0.63
N ILE A 105 10.65 -6.03 -0.63
CA ILE A 105 11.58 -6.96 0.06
C ILE A 105 12.96 -6.94 -0.60
N TYR A 106 13.04 -6.94 -1.93
CA TYR A 106 14.31 -6.93 -2.65
C TYR A 106 15.09 -5.64 -2.38
N ARG A 107 14.43 -4.49 -2.51
CA ARG A 107 14.99 -3.17 -2.18
C ARG A 107 15.44 -3.13 -0.72
N TYR A 108 14.62 -3.59 0.21
CA TYR A 108 15.00 -3.68 1.63
C TYR A 108 16.28 -4.47 1.86
N ARG A 109 16.47 -5.59 1.14
CA ARG A 109 17.66 -6.44 1.27
C ARG A 109 18.93 -5.74 0.80
N GLU A 110 18.85 -4.97 -0.29
CA GLU A 110 19.95 -4.14 -0.76
C GLU A 110 20.30 -3.05 0.26
N LEU A 111 19.29 -2.37 0.81
CA LEU A 111 19.49 -1.30 1.79
C LEU A 111 20.11 -1.78 3.11
N LYS A 112 19.74 -2.98 3.56
CA LYS A 112 20.35 -3.60 4.75
C LYS A 112 21.80 -4.04 4.52
N ALA A 113 22.20 -4.29 3.28
CA ALA A 113 23.56 -4.71 2.94
C ALA A 113 24.53 -3.52 2.87
N GLU A 114 24.04 -2.30 2.65
CA GLU A 114 24.86 -1.10 2.46
C GLU A 114 24.99 -0.21 3.72
N ASP A 115 24.42 -0.61 4.87
CA ASP A 115 24.38 0.21 6.10
C ASP A 115 23.85 1.65 5.84
N ALA A 116 22.97 1.75 4.83
CA ALA A 116 22.61 3.02 4.22
C ALA A 116 21.63 3.81 5.10
N ASP A 117 21.77 5.13 5.04
CA ASP A 117 20.91 6.06 5.79
C ASP A 117 19.46 5.97 5.28
N VAL A 118 18.65 5.24 6.06
CA VAL A 118 17.25 4.92 5.76
C VAL A 118 16.42 6.18 5.51
N ALA A 119 16.76 7.30 6.16
CA ALA A 119 16.08 8.57 5.98
C ALA A 119 16.36 9.19 4.60
N ALA A 120 17.60 9.15 4.13
CA ALA A 120 17.98 9.61 2.80
C ALA A 120 17.28 8.79 1.71
N ILE A 121 17.14 7.48 1.91
CA ILE A 121 16.49 6.59 0.94
C ILE A 121 14.98 6.74 0.93
N LEU A 122 14.34 6.92 2.09
CA LEU A 122 12.91 7.25 2.15
C LEU A 122 12.66 8.56 1.37
N THR A 123 13.55 9.53 1.52
CA THR A 123 13.48 10.82 0.84
C THR A 123 13.69 10.71 -0.67
N GLU A 124 14.69 9.94 -1.12
CA GLU A 124 14.91 9.66 -2.54
C GLU A 124 13.77 8.82 -3.15
N SER A 125 13.23 7.88 -2.37
CA SER A 125 12.03 7.13 -2.75
C SER A 125 10.84 8.03 -2.94
N PHE A 126 10.76 9.16 -2.21
CA PHE A 126 9.73 10.18 -2.31
C PHE A 126 9.90 11.01 -3.58
N ASP A 127 11.14 11.35 -3.94
CA ASP A 127 11.50 12.16 -5.11
C ASP A 127 11.35 11.41 -6.46
N ASP A 128 11.42 10.07 -6.49
CA ASP A 128 11.18 9.26 -7.70
C ASP A 128 9.67 9.08 -8.02
N VAL A 129 8.98 10.21 -8.23
CA VAL A 129 7.52 10.28 -8.46
C VAL A 129 7.12 9.66 -9.82
N LYS A 130 8.02 9.62 -10.81
CA LYS A 130 7.74 9.11 -12.18
C LYS A 130 8.14 7.66 -12.42
N SER A 131 8.53 6.92 -11.38
CA SER A 131 8.92 5.52 -11.48
C SER A 131 7.79 4.67 -12.08
N VAL A 132 8.11 3.78 -13.03
CA VAL A 132 7.16 2.77 -13.58
C VAL A 132 6.48 1.98 -12.46
N TRP A 133 7.19 1.81 -11.35
CA TRP A 133 6.70 1.11 -10.18
C TRP A 133 5.58 1.82 -9.44
N ASN A 134 5.51 3.16 -9.47
CA ASN A 134 4.38 3.88 -8.85
C ASN A 134 3.07 3.53 -9.58
N TYR A 135 3.12 3.27 -10.89
CA TYR A 135 1.97 2.76 -11.64
C TYR A 135 1.60 1.32 -11.25
N VAL A 136 2.58 0.47 -10.96
CA VAL A 136 2.34 -0.90 -10.46
C VAL A 136 1.67 -0.86 -9.08
N THR A 137 2.19 -0.05 -8.16
CA THR A 137 1.60 0.15 -6.83
C THR A 137 0.19 0.75 -6.95
N MET A 138 -0.01 1.74 -7.82
CA MET A 138 -1.33 2.32 -8.08
C MET A 138 -2.32 1.28 -8.63
N ALA A 139 -1.89 0.42 -9.55
CA ALA A 139 -2.72 -0.65 -10.10
C ALA A 139 -3.09 -1.67 -9.01
N ALA A 140 -2.13 -2.05 -8.16
CA ALA A 140 -2.36 -2.95 -7.03
C ALA A 140 -3.38 -2.36 -6.04
N VAL A 141 -3.21 -1.09 -5.63
CA VAL A 141 -4.11 -0.40 -4.69
C VAL A 141 -5.50 -0.19 -5.30
N SER A 142 -5.59 0.19 -6.58
CA SER A 142 -6.86 0.35 -7.29
C SER A 142 -7.64 -0.97 -7.39
N GLY A 143 -6.92 -2.07 -7.67
CA GLY A 143 -7.50 -3.41 -7.69
C GLY A 143 -8.07 -3.82 -6.34
N LYS A 144 -7.30 -3.61 -5.26
CA LYS A 144 -7.77 -3.85 -3.88
C LYS A 144 -9.01 -3.03 -3.53
N LEU A 145 -9.00 -1.73 -3.87
CA LEU A 145 -10.12 -0.83 -3.61
C LEU A 145 -11.40 -1.30 -4.29
N LEU A 146 -11.32 -1.72 -5.56
CA LEU A 146 -12.46 -2.23 -6.31
C LEU A 146 -13.03 -3.49 -5.66
N LEU A 147 -12.17 -4.40 -5.22
CA LEU A 147 -12.57 -5.62 -4.50
C LEU A 147 -13.17 -5.32 -3.11
N ALA A 148 -12.64 -4.32 -2.41
CA ALA A 148 -13.18 -3.87 -1.13
C ALA A 148 -14.59 -3.27 -1.29
N VAL A 149 -14.82 -2.47 -2.35
CA VAL A 149 -16.16 -1.96 -2.70
C VAL A 149 -17.11 -3.12 -2.98
N LEU A 150 -16.71 -4.11 -3.78
CA LEU A 150 -17.54 -5.27 -4.07
C LEU A 150 -17.90 -6.07 -2.80
N LEU A 151 -16.95 -6.24 -1.89
CA LEU A 151 -17.18 -6.90 -0.62
C LEU A 151 -18.16 -6.11 0.26
N VAL A 152 -18.00 -4.79 0.37
CA VAL A 152 -18.93 -3.92 1.11
C VAL A 152 -20.33 -3.99 0.51
N LEU A 153 -20.47 -3.82 -0.80
CA LEU A 153 -21.77 -3.91 -1.49
C LEU A 153 -22.45 -5.25 -1.23
N TRP A 154 -21.70 -6.36 -1.32
CA TRP A 154 -22.24 -7.67 -0.98
C TRP A 154 -22.72 -7.75 0.47
N THR A 155 -21.98 -7.17 1.43
CA THR A 155 -22.37 -7.21 2.84
C THR A 155 -23.57 -6.32 3.19
N VAL A 156 -23.88 -5.30 2.39
CA VAL A 156 -24.97 -4.34 2.64
C VAL A 156 -26.27 -4.76 1.96
N PHE A 157 -26.19 -5.31 0.75
CA PHE A 157 -27.36 -5.63 -0.08
C PHE A 157 -27.81 -7.11 0.01
N ARG A 158 -27.30 -7.86 0.99
CA ARG A 158 -27.65 -9.25 1.25
C ARG A 158 -28.23 -9.41 2.65
#